data_AF-A0ABD1VPG6-F1
#
_entry.id   AF-A0ABD1VPG6-F1
#
_cell.length_a   1.000
_cell.length_b   1.000
_cell.length_c   1.000
_cell.angle_alpha   90.00
_cell.angle_beta   90.00
_cell.angle_gamma   90.00
#
_symmetry.space_group_name_H-M   'P 1'
#
loop_
_entity.id
_entity.type
_entity.pdbx_description
1 polymer ?
#
loop_
_entity_poly.entity_id
_entity_poly.type
_entity_poly.pdbx_seq_one_letter_code
_entity_poly.pdbx_strand_id
1 'polypeptide(L)'
;MDRGVSGRVTAILVCIFFFISAVHSFYLPGVAPRDFQRGDELQVKVNKLSSTKTQLPYDFYYLKYCKPEKIMNVAENLGEVLRGDRIENSVYTFHMMEEQPCKVACRVKLDAKAAKNFKEKIDDEYRVHMILDNLPVAVP
;
A
#
# COMPACT_ATOMS: atom_id res chain seq x y z
N MET A 1 41.42 42.04 25.04
CA MET A 1 40.07 42.04 25.64
C MET A 1 39.30 40.80 25.18
N ASP A 2 39.97 39.64 25.06
CA ASP A 2 39.57 38.57 24.13
C ASP A 2 39.16 37.25 24.79
N ARG A 3 39.45 37.06 26.09
CA ARG A 3 39.10 35.83 26.82
C ARG A 3 37.59 35.68 27.11
N GLY A 4 36.87 36.79 27.22
CA GLY A 4 35.43 36.81 27.47
C GLY A 4 34.58 36.44 26.25
N VAL A 5 35.09 36.67 25.04
CA VAL A 5 34.40 36.31 23.78
C VAL A 5 34.50 34.81 23.55
N SER A 6 35.67 34.21 23.80
CA SER A 6 35.89 32.77 23.64
C SER A 6 34.96 31.93 24.53
N GLY A 7 34.84 32.26 25.82
CA GLY A 7 33.97 31.50 26.74
C GLY A 7 32.47 31.57 26.41
N ARG A 8 31.99 32.71 25.89
CA ARG A 8 30.60 32.86 25.44
C ARG A 8 30.32 32.03 24.18
N VAL A 9 31.28 31.96 23.26
CA VAL A 9 31.17 31.11 22.06
C VAL A 9 31.15 29.63 22.45
N THR A 10 31.99 29.20 23.39
CA THR A 10 32.00 27.80 23.86
C THR A 10 30.69 27.42 24.55
N ALA A 11 30.13 28.32 25.38
CA ALA A 11 28.84 28.08 26.04
C ALA A 11 27.69 27.97 25.02
N ILE A 12 27.68 28.80 23.98
CA ILE A 12 26.67 28.73 22.90
C ILE A 12 26.77 27.40 22.15
N LEU A 13 27.98 26.95 21.81
CA LEU A 13 28.19 25.68 21.11
C LEU A 13 27.73 24.48 21.95
N VAL A 14 27.99 24.48 23.26
CA VAL A 14 27.53 23.43 24.17
C VAL A 14 26.01 23.42 24.29
N CYS A 15 25.36 24.59 24.37
CA CYS A 15 23.90 24.69 24.37
C CYS A 15 23.31 24.16 23.06
N ILE A 16 23.87 24.52 21.90
CA ILE A 16 23.43 24.01 20.60
C ILE A 16 23.56 22.48 20.54
N PHE A 17 24.67 21.92 21.04
CA PHE A 17 24.88 20.47 21.08
C PHE A 17 23.84 19.75 21.96
N PHE A 18 23.44 20.35 23.09
CA PHE A 18 22.35 19.84 23.94
C PHE A 18 20.96 19.95 23.31
N PHE A 19 20.72 20.93 22.43
CA PHE A 19 19.46 21.03 21.69
C PHE A 19 19.38 20.02 20.53
N ILE A 20 20.50 19.66 19.91
CA ILE A 20 20.54 18.69 18.81
C ILE A 20 20.26 17.26 19.31
N SER A 21 20.65 16.92 20.54
CA SER A 21 20.38 15.60 21.12
C SER A 21 18.90 15.36 21.48
N ALA A 22 18.07 16.40 21.47
CA ALA A 22 16.62 16.31 21.67
C ALA A 22 15.82 16.14 20.36
N VAL A 23 16.50 15.97 19.22
CA VAL A 23 15.83 15.76 17.93
C VAL A 23 15.32 14.31 17.84
N HIS A 24 14.01 14.14 17.90
CA HIS A 24 13.36 12.90 17.48
C HIS A 24 13.13 12.92 15.98
N SER A 25 13.89 12.12 15.25
CA SER A 25 13.57 11.78 13.86
C SER A 25 12.50 10.69 13.86
N PHE A 26 11.41 10.93 13.12
CA PHE A 26 10.39 9.91 12.86
C PHE A 26 10.49 9.49 11.40
N TYR A 27 10.49 8.19 11.18
CA TYR A 27 10.46 7.63 9.85
C TYR A 27 9.03 7.63 9.31
N LEU A 28 8.81 8.21 8.13
CA LEU A 28 7.50 8.13 7.49
C LEU A 28 7.24 6.70 7.01
N PRO A 29 6.21 6.00 7.54
CA PRO A 29 5.88 4.66 7.09
C PRO A 29 5.59 4.66 5.57
N GLY A 30 6.06 3.61 4.88
CA GLY A 30 5.85 3.43 3.45
C GLY A 30 6.85 4.14 2.52
N VAL A 31 7.88 4.82 3.05
CA VAL A 31 8.92 5.48 2.24
C VAL A 31 10.19 4.62 2.09
N ALA A 32 10.42 3.66 3.00
CA ALA A 32 11.68 2.92 3.04
C ALA A 32 11.61 1.78 2.04
N PRO A 33 12.64 1.56 1.22
CA PRO A 33 12.72 0.34 0.45
C PRO A 33 12.72 -0.85 1.42
N ARG A 34 11.90 -1.84 1.12
CA ARG A 34 11.88 -3.11 1.81
C ARG A 34 12.57 -4.14 0.94
N ASP A 35 13.64 -4.72 1.46
CA ASP A 35 14.32 -5.82 0.79
C ASP A 35 13.64 -7.14 1.15
N PHE A 36 13.43 -8.00 0.15
CA PHE A 36 12.86 -9.34 0.33
C PHE A 36 13.92 -10.39 0.05
N GLN A 37 13.97 -11.39 0.92
CA GLN A 37 14.76 -12.59 0.74
C GLN A 37 13.95 -13.66 0.00
N ARG A 38 14.63 -14.67 -0.54
CA ARG A 38 13.96 -15.83 -1.14
C ARG A 38 13.05 -16.49 -0.10
N GLY A 39 11.81 -16.77 -0.49
CA GLY A 39 10.81 -17.41 0.37
C GLY A 39 10.01 -16.42 1.23
N ASP A 40 10.36 -15.13 1.21
CA ASP A 40 9.57 -14.12 1.94
C ASP A 40 8.15 -14.02 1.38
N GLU A 41 7.18 -13.88 2.29
CA GLU A 41 5.78 -13.74 1.93
C GLU A 41 5.49 -12.35 1.33
N LEU A 42 4.91 -12.35 0.14
CA LEU A 42 4.48 -11.17 -0.59
C LEU A 42 2.94 -11.13 -0.66
N GLN A 43 2.34 -10.25 0.13
CA GLN A 43 0.89 -10.08 0.17
C GLN A 43 0.41 -9.10 -0.89
N VAL A 44 -0.52 -9.54 -1.74
CA VAL A 44 -1.16 -8.67 -2.72
C VAL A 44 -2.28 -7.91 -2.04
N LYS A 45 -2.33 -6.60 -2.31
CA LYS A 45 -3.35 -5.69 -1.81
C LYS A 45 -4.23 -5.23 -2.97
N VAL A 46 -5.44 -4.82 -2.65
CA VAL A 46 -6.44 -4.37 -3.62
C VAL A 46 -6.97 -3.00 -3.21
N ASN A 47 -7.27 -2.15 -4.18
CA ASN A 47 -7.85 -0.84 -3.92
C ASN A 47 -9.24 -0.74 -4.57
N LYS A 48 -9.31 -0.20 -5.79
CA LYS A 48 -10.55 0.11 -6.50
C LYS A 48 -10.57 -0.44 -7.92
N LEU A 49 -11.77 -0.53 -8.47
CA LEU A 49 -12.01 -0.66 -9.89
C LEU A 49 -12.14 0.73 -10.51
N SER A 50 -11.35 0.98 -11.55
CA SER A 50 -11.43 2.20 -12.36
C SER A 50 -11.78 1.83 -13.80
N SER A 51 -12.42 2.73 -14.54
CA SER A 51 -12.78 2.52 -15.94
C SER A 51 -12.26 3.68 -16.77
N THR A 52 -11.90 3.39 -18.02
CA THR A 52 -11.56 4.39 -19.04
C THR A 52 -12.80 5.03 -19.65
N LYS A 53 -13.95 4.35 -19.59
CA LYS A 53 -15.23 4.80 -20.16
C LYS A 53 -16.06 5.64 -19.20
N THR A 54 -15.99 5.32 -17.91
CA THR A 54 -16.84 5.93 -16.88
C THR A 54 -16.00 6.58 -15.79
N GLN A 55 -16.54 7.63 -15.17
CA GLN A 55 -15.83 8.38 -14.12
C GLN A 55 -16.06 7.82 -12.70
N LEU A 56 -16.90 6.79 -12.54
CA LEU A 56 -17.30 6.30 -11.22
C LEU A 56 -16.43 5.09 -10.81
N PRO A 57 -15.56 5.24 -9.80
CA PRO A 57 -14.82 4.11 -9.24
C PRO A 57 -15.69 3.26 -8.32
N TYR A 58 -15.37 1.98 -8.21
CA TYR A 58 -16.03 1.03 -7.31
C TYR A 58 -15.00 0.38 -6.40
N ASP A 59 -15.38 0.04 -5.16
CA ASP A 59 -14.52 -0.75 -4.27
C ASP A 59 -14.26 -2.14 -4.85
N PHE A 60 -13.08 -2.72 -4.61
CA PHE A 60 -12.73 -4.05 -5.12
C PHE A 60 -13.82 -5.09 -4.85
N TYR A 61 -14.28 -5.20 -3.59
CA TYR A 61 -15.29 -6.18 -3.17
C TYR A 61 -16.74 -5.83 -3.52
N TYR A 62 -16.97 -4.82 -4.37
CA TYR A 62 -18.28 -4.55 -4.97
C TYR A 62 -18.73 -5.71 -5.86
N LEU A 63 -17.80 -6.27 -6.65
CA LEU A 63 -18.03 -7.49 -7.41
C LEU A 63 -17.80 -8.72 -6.50
N LYS A 64 -18.44 -9.84 -6.86
CA LYS A 64 -18.46 -11.06 -6.05
C LYS A 64 -17.16 -11.86 -6.20
N TYR A 65 -16.03 -11.23 -5.86
CA TYR A 65 -14.73 -11.87 -5.75
C TYR A 65 -14.62 -12.74 -4.49
N CYS A 66 -13.52 -13.48 -4.42
CA CYS A 66 -13.13 -14.16 -3.19
C CYS A 66 -12.71 -13.17 -2.13
N LYS A 67 -13.14 -13.43 -0.90
CA LYS A 67 -12.87 -12.56 0.25
C LYS A 67 -12.03 -13.33 1.26
N PRO A 68 -11.04 -12.69 1.91
CA PRO A 68 -10.39 -13.25 3.08
C PRO A 68 -11.40 -13.30 4.24
N GLU A 69 -11.08 -14.06 5.29
CA GLU A 69 -11.95 -14.18 6.49
C GLU A 69 -12.25 -12.82 7.13
N LYS A 70 -11.25 -11.93 7.14
CA LYS A 70 -11.36 -10.57 7.63
C LYS A 70 -10.77 -9.61 6.62
N ILE A 71 -11.59 -8.64 6.20
CA ILE A 71 -11.16 -7.52 5.37
C ILE A 71 -10.61 -6.44 6.31
N MET A 72 -9.37 -6.05 6.07
CA MET A 72 -8.65 -5.05 6.84
C MET A 72 -8.07 -4.02 5.89
N ASN A 73 -8.12 -2.74 6.29
CA ASN A 73 -7.42 -1.68 5.56
C ASN A 73 -5.93 -1.74 5.90
N VAL A 74 -5.10 -1.74 4.86
CA VAL A 74 -3.64 -1.88 4.92
C VAL A 74 -2.99 -0.71 4.18
N ALA A 75 -3.30 0.52 4.62
CA ALA A 75 -2.68 1.72 4.06
C ALA A 75 -1.17 1.72 4.37
N GLU A 76 -0.34 2.02 3.38
CA GLU A 76 1.11 1.89 3.48
C GLU A 76 1.80 3.22 3.78
N ASN A 77 1.31 4.29 3.16
CA ASN A 77 1.90 5.62 3.30
C ASN A 77 0.88 6.71 3.66
N LEU A 78 1.40 7.81 4.19
CA LEU A 78 0.59 8.96 4.59
C LEU A 78 -0.18 9.57 3.38
N GLY A 79 0.38 9.51 2.19
CA GLY A 79 -0.25 10.04 0.97
C GLY A 79 -1.53 9.29 0.59
N GLU A 80 -1.55 7.97 0.73
CA GLU A 80 -2.73 7.11 0.49
C GLU A 80 -3.84 7.41 1.48
N VAL A 81 -3.49 7.59 2.76
CA VAL A 81 -4.44 7.96 3.81
C VAL A 81 -5.07 9.32 3.49
N LEU A 82 -4.27 10.32 3.11
CA LEU A 82 -4.76 11.66 2.77
C LEU A 82 -5.60 11.69 1.50
N ARG A 83 -5.31 10.82 0.53
CA ARG A 83 -6.15 10.64 -0.67
C ARG A 83 -7.45 9.89 -0.38
N GLY A 84 -7.58 9.29 0.80
CA GLY A 84 -8.71 8.46 1.16
C GLY A 84 -8.75 7.14 0.39
N ASP A 85 -7.59 6.62 -0.04
CA ASP A 85 -7.53 5.32 -0.69
C ASP A 85 -7.89 4.20 0.32
N ARG A 86 -8.78 3.31 -0.10
CA ARG A 86 -9.20 2.15 0.70
C ARG A 86 -8.46 0.92 0.20
N ILE A 87 -7.20 0.80 0.62
CA ILE A 87 -6.37 -0.34 0.30
C ILE A 87 -6.68 -1.45 1.28
N GLU A 88 -7.15 -2.59 0.77
CA GLU A 88 -7.61 -3.73 1.54
C GLU A 88 -6.75 -4.98 1.22
N ASN A 89 -6.68 -5.92 2.16
CA ASN A 89 -6.00 -7.20 1.94
C ASN A 89 -6.77 -8.07 0.93
N SER A 90 -6.03 -8.85 0.13
CA SER A 90 -6.60 -9.83 -0.81
C SER A 90 -6.34 -11.27 -0.37
N VAL A 91 -6.86 -12.24 -1.13
CA VAL A 91 -6.61 -13.67 -0.93
C VAL A 91 -5.31 -14.17 -1.61
N TYR A 92 -4.63 -13.30 -2.35
CA TYR A 92 -3.44 -13.67 -3.12
C TYR A 92 -2.18 -13.44 -2.30
N THR A 93 -1.41 -14.51 -2.11
CA THR A 93 -0.13 -14.50 -1.42
C THR A 93 0.90 -15.22 -2.29
N PHE A 94 1.98 -14.50 -2.60
CA PHE A 94 3.13 -15.01 -3.34
C PHE A 94 4.32 -15.19 -2.40
N HIS A 95 5.32 -15.93 -2.86
CA HIS A 95 6.59 -16.08 -2.14
C HIS A 95 7.71 -15.59 -3.06
N MET A 96 8.61 -14.78 -2.52
CA MET A 96 9.66 -14.13 -3.29
C MET A 96 10.60 -15.18 -3.90
N MET A 97 10.85 -15.07 -5.21
CA MET A 97 11.63 -16.03 -6.01
C MET A 97 11.10 -17.48 -6.01
N GLU A 98 9.82 -17.70 -5.73
CA GLU A 98 9.20 -19.03 -5.82
C GLU A 98 8.08 -19.04 -6.86
N GLU A 99 8.26 -19.82 -7.92
CA GLU A 99 7.24 -19.97 -8.96
C GLU A 99 6.13 -20.91 -8.48
N GLN A 100 4.88 -20.42 -8.52
CA GLN A 100 3.69 -21.20 -8.14
C GLN A 100 2.68 -21.18 -9.31
N PRO A 101 2.86 -22.06 -10.32
CA PRO A 101 1.98 -22.07 -11.48
C PRO A 101 0.59 -22.58 -11.11
N CYS A 102 -0.45 -21.91 -11.64
CA CYS A 102 -1.84 -22.35 -11.56
C CYS A 102 -2.39 -22.62 -10.14
N LYS A 103 -1.90 -21.89 -9.12
CA LYS A 103 -2.42 -21.99 -7.76
C LYS A 103 -3.83 -21.41 -7.68
N VAL A 104 -4.81 -22.26 -7.33
CA VAL A 104 -6.19 -21.83 -7.14
C VAL A 104 -6.30 -21.07 -5.81
N ALA A 105 -6.61 -19.78 -5.87
CA ALA A 105 -6.82 -18.97 -4.66
C ALA A 105 -8.09 -19.37 -3.90
N CYS A 106 -9.16 -19.70 -4.63
CA CYS A 106 -10.49 -19.92 -4.08
C CYS A 106 -11.45 -20.44 -5.16
N ARG A 107 -12.60 -20.97 -4.75
CA ARG A 107 -13.70 -21.34 -5.64
C ARG A 107 -14.97 -20.64 -5.18
N VAL A 108 -15.56 -19.82 -6.04
CA VAL A 108 -16.80 -19.10 -5.76
C VAL A 108 -17.85 -19.48 -6.80
N LYS A 109 -19.07 -19.76 -6.35
CA LYS A 109 -20.22 -19.94 -7.23
C LYS A 109 -20.87 -18.59 -7.48
N LEU A 110 -20.85 -18.15 -8.74
CA LEU A 110 -21.53 -16.93 -9.16
C LEU A 110 -23.02 -17.24 -9.39
N ASP A 111 -23.88 -16.37 -8.85
CA ASP A 111 -25.29 -16.36 -9.21
C ASP A 111 -25.51 -15.58 -10.52
N ALA A 112 -26.68 -15.70 -11.13
CA ALA A 112 -26.98 -15.07 -12.41
C ALA A 112 -26.86 -13.53 -12.35
N LYS A 113 -27.19 -12.92 -11.20
CA LYS A 113 -27.12 -11.46 -10.99
C LYS A 113 -25.67 -10.99 -10.91
N ALA A 114 -24.83 -11.70 -10.16
CA ALA A 114 -23.41 -11.44 -10.03
C ALA A 114 -22.71 -11.60 -11.38
N ALA A 115 -23.01 -12.68 -12.11
CA ALA A 115 -22.47 -12.91 -13.45
C ALA A 115 -22.84 -11.77 -14.43
N LYS A 116 -24.09 -11.27 -14.37
CA LYS A 116 -24.51 -10.11 -15.15
C LYS A 116 -23.74 -8.84 -14.77
N ASN A 117 -23.58 -8.58 -13.47
CA ASN A 117 -22.82 -7.42 -12.99
C ASN A 117 -21.34 -7.48 -13.42
N PHE A 118 -20.72 -8.67 -13.34
CA PHE A 118 -19.38 -8.89 -13.88
C PHE A 118 -19.31 -8.56 -15.37
N LYS A 119 -20.26 -9.06 -16.17
CA LYS A 119 -20.31 -8.78 -17.60
C LYS A 119 -20.42 -7.28 -17.89
N GLU A 120 -21.35 -6.58 -17.24
CA GLU A 120 -21.53 -5.14 -17.41
C GLU A 120 -20.24 -4.37 -17.09
N LYS A 121 -19.53 -4.73 -16.01
CA LYS A 121 -18.24 -4.09 -15.67
C LYS A 121 -17.10 -4.44 -16.61
N ILE A 122 -17.10 -5.62 -17.22
CA ILE A 122 -16.14 -5.98 -18.28
C ILE A 122 -16.40 -5.14 -19.53
N ASP A 123 -17.67 -5.03 -19.95
CA ASP A 123 -18.07 -4.25 -21.13
C ASP A 123 -17.75 -2.75 -20.97
N ASP A 124 -17.89 -2.23 -19.74
CA ASP A 124 -17.51 -0.88 -19.34
C ASP A 124 -15.99 -0.67 -19.15
N GLU A 125 -15.15 -1.67 -19.46
CA GLU A 125 -13.69 -1.62 -19.33
C GLU A 125 -13.19 -1.28 -17.92
N TYR A 126 -13.86 -1.81 -16.89
CA TYR A 126 -13.32 -1.71 -15.54
C TYR A 126 -12.07 -2.56 -15.36
N ARG A 127 -11.04 -1.97 -14.75
CA ARG A 127 -9.77 -2.60 -14.40
C ARG A 127 -9.56 -2.53 -12.90
N VAL A 128 -8.99 -3.59 -12.35
CA VAL A 128 -8.70 -3.70 -10.93
C VAL A 128 -7.32 -3.13 -10.63
N HIS A 129 -7.25 -2.26 -9.61
CA HIS A 129 -5.99 -1.78 -9.07
C HIS A 129 -5.49 -2.75 -7.99
N MET A 130 -4.52 -3.59 -8.36
CA MET A 130 -3.80 -4.48 -7.44
C MET A 130 -2.40 -3.94 -7.16
N ILE A 131 -1.94 -4.07 -5.93
CA ILE A 131 -0.68 -3.53 -5.44
C ILE A 131 0.14 -4.66 -4.81
N LEU A 132 1.41 -4.75 -5.16
CA LEU A 132 2.39 -5.65 -4.57
C LEU A 132 3.64 -4.84 -4.25
N ASP A 133 4.04 -4.81 -2.97
CA ASP A 133 5.18 -4.00 -2.51
C ASP A 133 5.15 -2.53 -3.00
N ASN A 134 3.98 -1.89 -2.89
CA ASN A 134 3.73 -0.51 -3.33
C ASN A 134 3.89 -0.27 -4.85
N LEU A 135 3.98 -1.33 -5.65
CA LEU A 135 3.99 -1.28 -7.11
C LEU A 135 2.69 -1.84 -7.70
N PRO A 136 2.22 -1.30 -8.84
CA PRO A 136 1.06 -1.84 -9.53
C PRO A 136 1.39 -3.22 -10.14
N VAL A 137 0.57 -4.22 -9.83
CA VAL A 137 0.73 -5.58 -10.37
C VAL A 137 0.40 -5.63 -11.86
N ALA A 138 -0.58 -4.83 -12.27
CA ALA A 138 -0.99 -4.70 -13.65
C ALA A 138 -1.17 -3.21 -13.96
N VAL A 139 -0.59 -2.76 -15.07
CA VAL A 139 -0.74 -1.40 -15.57
C VAL A 139 -1.90 -1.38 -16.58
N PRO A 140 -2.78 -0.37 -16.55
CA PRO A 140 -3.79 -0.15 -17.59
C PRO A 140 -3.21 0.01 -18.99
#